data_AF-A0AAW8YHH2-F1
#
_entry.id   AF-A0AAW8YHH2-F1
#
_cell.length_a   1.000
_cell.length_b   1.000
_cell.length_c   1.000
_cell.angle_alpha   90.00
_cell.angle_beta   90.00
_cell.angle_gamma   90.00
#
_symmetry.space_group_name_H-M   'P 1'
#
loop_
_entity.id
_entity.type
_entity.pdbx_description
1 polymer ?
#
loop_
_entity_poly.entity_id
_entity_poly.type
_entity_poly.pdbx_seq_one_letter_code
_entity_poly.pdbx_strand_id
1 'polypeptide(L)' 'MTTFEECKIFWSWGNHDLDYYKAYVGFGAITEAEYKAITGEDYVAPKS' A
#
# COMPACT_ATOMS: atom_id res chain seq x y z
N MET A 1 4.96 -11.96 10.31
CA MET A 1 4.13 -11.49 9.18
C MET A 1 4.86 -10.32 8.56
N THR A 2 4.88 -10.16 7.24
CA THR A 2 5.50 -8.99 6.61
C THR A 2 4.50 -7.85 6.56
N THR A 3 4.97 -6.61 6.41
CA THR A 3 4.09 -5.44 6.23
C THR A 3 3.15 -5.62 5.03
N PHE A 4 3.63 -6.24 3.95
CA PHE A 4 2.80 -6.57 2.79
C PHE A 4 1.62 -7.49 3.15
N GLU A 5 1.86 -8.55 3.93
CA GLU A 5 0.79 -9.46 4.38
C GLU A 5 -0.22 -8.77 5.32
N GLU A 6 0.26 -7.89 6.20
CA GLU A 6 -0.60 -7.08 7.08
C GLU A 6 -1.48 -6.11 6.27
N CYS A 7 -0.90 -5.42 5.29
CA CYS A 7 -1.64 -4.50 4.42
C CYS A 7 -2.74 -5.23 3.62
N LYS A 8 -2.51 -6.46 3.14
CA LYS A 8 -3.57 -7.26 2.48
C LYS A 8 -4.72 -7.59 3.43
N ILE A 9 -4.44 -7.88 4.70
CA ILE A 9 -5.46 -8.13 5.71
C ILE A 9 -6.27 -6.85 5.94
N PHE A 10 -5.62 -5.70 6.13
CA PHE A 10 -6.31 -4.42 6.33
C PHE A 10 -7.18 -4.05 5.14
N TRP A 11 -6.70 -4.31 3.92
CA TRP A 11 -7.49 -4.13 2.71
C TRP A 11 -8.74 -5.02 2.73
N SER A 12 -8.59 -6.31 3.06
CA SER A 12 -9.74 -7.23 3.18
C SER A 12 -10.76 -6.83 4.26
N TRP A 13 -10.32 -6.08 5.28
CA TRP A 13 -11.17 -5.55 6.35
C TRP A 13 -11.84 -4.21 5.99
N GLY A 14 -11.62 -3.71 4.78
CA GLY A 14 -12.28 -2.53 4.24
C GLY A 14 -11.50 -1.23 4.37
N ASN A 15 -10.23 -1.26 4.78
CA ASN A 15 -9.38 -0.07 4.67
C ASN A 15 -8.89 0.09 3.23
N HIS A 16 -9.62 0.86 2.43
CA HIS A 16 -9.28 1.15 1.04
C HIS A 16 -8.72 2.57 0.82
N ASP A 17 -8.21 3.22 1.87
CA ASP A 17 -7.55 4.51 1.73
C ASP A 17 -6.21 4.35 1.00
N LEU A 18 -6.14 4.83 -0.24
CA LEU A 18 -4.94 4.71 -1.06
C LEU A 18 -3.74 5.48 -0.47
N ASP A 19 -3.98 6.62 0.19
CA ASP A 19 -2.88 7.43 0.74
C ASP A 19 -2.26 6.76 1.97
N TYR A 20 -3.06 5.99 2.72
CA TYR A 20 -2.56 5.11 3.77
C TYR A 20 -1.51 4.13 3.22
N TYR A 21 -1.79 3.41 2.13
CA TYR A 21 -0.83 2.46 1.54
C TYR A 21 0.33 3.15 0.83
N LYS A 22 0.12 4.33 0.22
CA LYS A 22 1.22 5.12 -0.36
C LYS A 22 2.25 5.54 0.70
N ALA A 23 1.81 5.82 1.94
CA ALA A 23 2.74 6.12 3.02
C ALA A 23 3.69 4.95 3.31
N TYR A 24 3.20 3.69 3.27
CA TYR A 24 4.05 2.51 3.43
C TYR A 24 5.10 2.38 2.32
N VAL A 25 4.75 2.76 1.08
CA VAL A 25 5.73 2.86 -0.02
C VAL A 25 6.76 3.94 0.28
N GLY A 26 6.32 5.13 0.71
CA GLY A 26 7.20 6.25 1.07
C GLY A 26 8.16 5.93 2.23
N PHE A 27 7.77 5.06 3.15
CA PHE A 27 8.62 4.57 4.24
C PHE A 27 9.53 3.39 3.83
N GLY A 28 9.41 2.89 2.60
CA GLY A 28 10.13 1.70 2.14
C GLY A 28 9.67 0.40 2.83
N ALA A 29 8.49 0.41 3.45
CA ALA A 29 7.92 -0.72 4.17
C ALA A 29 7.22 -1.72 3.25
N ILE A 30 6.74 -1.25 2.09
CA ILE A 30 6.32 -2.06 0.95
C ILE A 30 6.85 -1.41 -0.35
N THR A 31 6.93 -2.18 -1.41
CA THR A 31 7.32 -1.74 -2.76
C THR A 31 6.13 -1.18 -3.55
N GLU A 32 6.40 -0.46 -4.62
CA GLU A 32 5.37 0.02 -5.57
C GLU A 32 4.58 -1.14 -6.20
N ALA A 33 5.24 -2.28 -6.45
CA ALA A 33 4.59 -3.48 -6.98
C ALA A 33 3.65 -4.12 -5.94
N GLU A 34 4.06 -4.14 -4.68
CA GLU A 34 3.23 -4.63 -3.57
C GLU A 34 2.02 -3.72 -3.33
N TYR A 35 2.20 -2.39 -3.42
CA TYR A 35 1.09 -1.44 -3.40
C TYR A 35 0.05 -1.80 -4.46
N LYS A 36 0.46 -1.98 -5.71
CA LYS A 36 -0.43 -2.37 -6.81
C LYS A 36 -1.11 -3.72 -6.57
N ALA A 37 -0.40 -4.67 -5.97
CA ALA A 37 -0.97 -5.98 -5.63
C ALA A 37 -2.03 -5.90 -4.53
N ILE A 38 -1.95 -4.94 -3.60
CA ILE A 38 -2.94 -4.71 -2.54
C ILE A 38 -4.16 -3.94 -3.09
N THR A 39 -3.90 -2.81 -3.74
CA THR A 39 -4.94 -1.81 -4.05
C THR A 39 -5.53 -1.96 -5.44
N GLY A 40 -4.81 -2.63 -6.35
CA GLY A 40 -5.11 -2.65 -7.79
C GLY A 40 -4.64 -1.41 -8.56
N GLU A 41 -4.16 -0.38 -7.85
CA GLU A 41 -3.80 0.92 -8.43
C GLU A 41 -2.28 1.03 -8.64
N ASP A 42 -1.86 1.73 -9.69
CA ASP A 42 -0.46 2.07 -9.89
C ASP A 42 0.00 3.11 -8.86
N TYR A 43 1.19 2.90 -8.28
CA TYR A 43 1.75 3.87 -7.35
C TYR A 43 2.13 5.16 -8.10
N VAL A 44 1.58 6.28 -7.64
CA VAL A 44 1.96 7.61 -8.11
C VAL A 44 2.55 8.36 -6.93
N ALA A 45 3.84 8.69 -7.03
CA ALA A 45 4.53 9.46 -6.00
C ALA A 45 3.81 10.80 -5.76
N PRO A 46 3.63 11.21 -4.49
CA PRO A 46 3.04 12.50 -4.18
C PRO A 46 3.89 13.63 -4.77
N LYS A 47 3.25 14.56 -5.47
CA LYS A 47 3.92 15.76 -5.98
C LYS A 47 4.35 16.63 -4.80
N SER A 48 5.66 16.88 -4.71
CA SER A 48 6.29 17.74 -3.72
C SER A 48 5.87 19.20 -3.86
#